data_AF-A0A6J0D036-F1
#
_entry.id   AF-A0A6J0D036-F1
#
_cell.length_a   1.000
_cell.length_b   1.000
_cell.length_c   1.000
_cell.angle_alpha   90.00
_cell.angle_beta   90.00
_cell.angle_gamma   90.00
#
_symmetry.space_group_name_H-M   'P 1'
#
loop_
_entity.id
_entity.type
_entity.pdbx_description
1 polymer ?
#
loop_
_entity_poly.entity_id
_entity_poly.type
_entity_poly.pdbx_seq_one_letter_code
_entity_poly.pdbx_strand_id
1 'polypeptide(L)'
;MTSKVHVFLLTWLLTQQVTGLTERSDLDMAPNAFDDQYEGCVEDMERKAPQLLQEDFNMNGKLKSLWKEAEVEWKKKKKTVKYPKGFNDYHGTAVVAYTNHSVTNFHTAVREFKKNPGNFHYKAFHYYLTRALQLLRNQNRSCYKVYRGSKNKFHYSGNRFVRFGHFGSSSFNKKVAEGFGGTTGTLFTIKTCLGVNISGFSYRPEQKEVLIPVYEVYENVSVNASSKESDEILLPSPTRGESYYNCFYSGSTNKSHFSSSATLLLVVLPGLLVQLLPLAEL
;
A
#
# COMPACT_ATOMS: atom_id res chain seq x y z
N MET A 1 32.66 -37.21 27.86
CA MET A 1 31.36 -37.03 27.15
C MET A 1 31.26 -35.62 26.55
N THR A 2 32.13 -35.23 25.60
CA THR A 2 32.17 -33.82 25.13
C THR A 2 32.44 -33.63 23.64
N SER A 3 32.67 -34.70 22.85
CA SER A 3 32.95 -34.55 21.40
C SER A 3 31.71 -34.67 20.51
N LYS A 4 30.72 -35.53 20.86
CA LYS A 4 29.53 -35.72 20.02
C LYS A 4 28.58 -34.52 20.01
N VAL A 5 28.51 -33.76 21.10
CA VAL A 5 27.60 -32.60 21.23
C VAL A 5 28.07 -31.41 20.37
N HIS A 6 29.38 -31.22 20.19
CA HIS A 6 29.91 -30.15 19.33
C HIS A 6 29.73 -30.39 17.84
N VAL A 7 29.75 -31.65 17.38
CA VAL A 7 29.50 -31.99 15.96
C VAL A 7 28.03 -31.77 15.58
N PHE A 8 27.09 -32.03 16.49
CA PHE A 8 25.66 -31.73 16.28
C PHE A 8 25.35 -30.22 16.28
N LEU A 9 26.07 -29.41 17.06
CA LEU A 9 25.91 -27.95 17.05
C LEU A 9 26.47 -27.28 15.78
N LEU A 10 27.60 -27.78 15.24
CA LEU A 10 28.19 -27.24 14.01
C LEU A 10 27.38 -27.60 12.75
N THR A 11 26.74 -28.76 12.72
CA THR A 11 25.85 -29.16 11.61
C THR A 11 24.50 -28.41 11.66
N TRP A 12 24.05 -28.01 12.86
CA TRP A 12 22.86 -27.16 13.01
C TRP A 12 23.11 -25.68 12.66
N LEU A 13 24.32 -25.16 12.91
CA LEU A 13 24.71 -23.82 12.47
C LEU A 13 24.89 -23.72 10.94
N LEU A 14 25.38 -24.77 10.27
CA LEU A 14 25.56 -24.78 8.82
C LEU A 14 24.25 -24.94 8.04
N THR A 15 23.19 -25.47 8.67
CA THR A 15 21.85 -25.57 8.04
C THR A 15 21.02 -24.29 8.19
N GLN A 16 21.32 -23.42 9.15
CA GLN A 16 20.69 -22.10 9.26
C GLN A 16 21.24 -21.06 8.27
N GLN A 17 22.35 -21.35 7.60
CA GLN A 17 22.95 -20.44 6.61
C GLN A 17 22.43 -20.63 5.16
N VAL A 18 21.47 -21.55 4.92
CA VAL A 18 20.94 -21.86 3.58
C VAL A 18 19.41 -21.72 3.48
N THR A 19 18.79 -20.90 4.35
CA THR A 19 17.38 -20.46 4.16
C THR A 19 17.25 -18.95 4.04
N GLY A 20 18.27 -18.30 3.48
CA GLY A 20 18.15 -16.97 2.89
C GLY A 20 17.56 -17.00 1.48
N LEU A 21 16.67 -17.96 1.17
CA LEU A 21 15.82 -17.87 -0.01
C LEU A 21 14.88 -16.69 0.26
N THR A 22 15.28 -15.53 -0.25
CA THR A 22 14.42 -14.36 -0.30
C THR A 22 13.17 -14.79 -1.04
N GLU A 23 12.06 -14.94 -0.32
CA GLU A 23 10.78 -15.36 -0.88
C GLU A 23 10.47 -14.41 -2.04
N ARG A 24 10.45 -14.96 -3.27
CA ARG A 24 10.18 -14.18 -4.48
C ARG A 24 8.78 -13.59 -4.31
N SER A 25 8.66 -12.27 -4.42
CA SER A 25 7.36 -11.61 -4.34
C SER A 25 6.69 -11.66 -5.71
N ASP A 26 5.54 -12.33 -5.80
CA ASP A 26 4.76 -12.37 -7.03
C ASP A 26 4.12 -11.01 -7.32
N LEU A 27 4.20 -10.57 -8.58
CA LEU A 27 3.47 -9.41 -9.07
C LEU A 27 2.04 -9.79 -9.39
N ASP A 28 1.09 -9.17 -8.71
CA ASP A 28 -0.35 -9.40 -8.85
C ASP A 28 -1.14 -8.07 -8.83
N MET A 29 -2.46 -8.17 -8.65
CA MET A 29 -3.35 -7.01 -8.51
C MET A 29 -3.42 -6.46 -7.06
N ALA A 30 -2.62 -7.00 -6.15
CA ALA A 30 -2.61 -6.70 -4.72
C ALA A 30 -4.01 -6.74 -4.09
N PRO A 31 -4.67 -7.92 -4.03
CA PRO A 31 -6.05 -8.06 -3.54
C PRO A 31 -6.22 -7.85 -2.04
N ASN A 32 -5.12 -7.77 -1.29
CA ASN A 32 -5.11 -7.55 0.16
C ASN A 32 -4.86 -6.09 0.56
N ALA A 33 -4.57 -5.22 -0.42
CA ALA A 33 -4.17 -3.84 -0.17
C ALA A 33 -5.36 -2.94 0.16
N PHE A 34 -5.15 -1.97 1.05
CA PHE A 34 -6.06 -0.83 1.20
C PHE A 34 -5.81 0.18 0.09
N ASP A 35 -6.74 0.29 -0.84
CA ASP A 35 -6.58 1.04 -2.09
C ASP A 35 -7.61 2.17 -2.26
N ASP A 36 -8.19 2.64 -1.15
CA ASP A 36 -9.29 3.60 -1.13
C ASP A 36 -8.97 4.88 -1.93
N GLN A 37 -9.85 5.20 -2.88
CA GLN A 37 -9.79 6.40 -3.72
C GLN A 37 -10.64 7.56 -3.19
N TYR A 38 -11.48 7.30 -2.20
CA TYR A 38 -12.38 8.27 -1.57
C TYR A 38 -13.34 8.94 -2.56
N GLU A 39 -13.83 8.17 -3.54
CA GLU A 39 -14.77 8.66 -4.54
C GLU A 39 -16.15 8.89 -3.91
N GLY A 40 -16.60 10.15 -3.96
CA GLY A 40 -17.91 10.55 -3.46
C GLY A 40 -17.98 10.87 -1.95
N CYS A 41 -16.86 10.79 -1.22
CA CYS A 41 -16.83 11.06 0.23
C CYS A 41 -15.73 12.02 0.69
N VAL A 42 -15.19 12.83 -0.22
CA VAL A 42 -14.13 13.80 0.10
C VAL A 42 -14.58 14.75 1.23
N GLU A 43 -15.79 15.30 1.16
CA GLU A 43 -16.28 16.25 2.17
C GLU A 43 -16.47 15.59 3.55
N ASP A 44 -16.96 14.35 3.58
CA ASP A 44 -17.10 13.58 4.81
C ASP A 44 -15.74 13.25 5.42
N MET A 45 -14.78 12.86 4.56
CA MET A 45 -13.42 12.57 4.99
C MET A 45 -12.67 13.82 5.46
N GLU A 46 -12.78 14.97 4.79
CA GLU A 46 -12.19 16.24 5.28
C GLU A 46 -12.71 16.60 6.68
N ARG A 47 -13.99 16.33 6.96
CA ARG A 47 -14.61 16.59 8.27
C ARG A 47 -14.09 15.63 9.35
N LYS A 48 -13.93 14.36 9.00
CA LYS A 48 -13.65 13.26 9.95
C LYS A 48 -12.17 12.95 10.12
N ALA A 49 -11.35 13.20 9.10
CA ALA A 49 -9.93 12.88 9.08
C ALA A 49 -9.13 13.51 10.24
N PRO A 50 -9.44 14.72 10.75
CA PRO A 50 -8.76 15.25 11.94
C PRO A 50 -8.92 14.35 13.18
N GLN A 51 -10.12 13.83 13.43
CA GLN A 51 -10.37 12.90 14.53
C GLN A 51 -9.67 11.56 14.28
N LEU A 52 -9.80 11.00 13.07
CA LEU A 52 -9.13 9.75 12.70
C LEU A 52 -7.60 9.84 12.82
N LEU A 53 -7.02 11.01 12.55
CA LEU A 53 -5.59 11.24 12.70
C LEU A 53 -5.17 11.20 14.17
N GLN A 54 -5.99 11.73 15.07
CA GLN A 54 -5.75 11.63 16.51
C GLN A 54 -5.85 10.18 16.99
N GLU A 55 -6.80 9.40 16.47
CA GLU A 55 -6.93 7.96 16.75
C GLU A 55 -5.71 7.19 16.24
N ASP A 56 -5.27 7.46 15.00
CA ASP A 56 -4.04 6.88 14.45
C ASP A 56 -2.83 7.20 15.34
N PHE A 57 -2.68 8.45 15.80
CA PHE A 57 -1.60 8.85 16.70
C PHE A 57 -1.63 8.17 18.06
N ASN A 58 -2.81 7.92 18.62
CA ASN A 58 -2.96 7.25 19.91
C ASN A 58 -2.52 5.78 19.82
N MET A 59 -2.77 5.13 18.68
CA MET A 59 -2.39 3.74 18.45
C MET A 59 -0.98 3.59 17.84
N ASN A 60 -0.44 4.66 17.25
CA ASN A 60 0.82 4.64 16.52
C ASN A 60 1.71 5.83 16.88
N GLY A 61 2.46 5.68 17.98
CA GLY A 61 3.40 6.71 18.45
C GLY A 61 4.49 7.06 17.43
N LYS A 62 4.90 6.11 16.57
CA LYS A 62 5.87 6.36 15.49
C LYS A 62 5.30 7.31 14.44
N LEU A 63 4.06 7.09 13.99
CA LEU A 63 3.37 8.00 13.09
C LEU A 63 3.20 9.39 13.71
N LYS A 64 2.87 9.47 15.00
CA LYS A 64 2.74 10.76 15.71
C LYS A 64 4.03 11.57 15.70
N SER A 65 5.17 10.93 16.00
CA SER A 65 6.47 11.61 15.96
C SER A 65 6.86 12.02 14.55
N LEU A 66 6.70 11.11 13.57
CA LEU A 66 6.96 11.38 12.16
C LEU A 66 6.12 12.57 11.64
N TRP A 67 4.84 12.61 12.01
CA TRP A 67 3.95 13.69 11.58
C TRP A 67 4.40 15.04 12.12
N LYS A 68 4.77 15.14 13.41
CA LYS A 68 5.28 16.38 14.00
C LYS A 68 6.54 16.89 13.30
N GLU A 69 7.48 16.00 12.96
CA GLU A 69 8.67 16.36 12.20
C GLU A 69 8.31 16.86 10.79
N ALA A 70 7.35 16.20 10.15
CA ALA A 70 6.86 16.58 8.84
C ALA A 70 6.12 17.93 8.83
N GLU A 71 5.38 18.28 9.89
CA GLU A 71 4.74 19.60 10.02
C GLU A 71 5.78 20.73 10.04
N VAL A 72 6.88 20.52 10.77
CA VAL A 72 7.98 21.50 10.83
C VAL A 72 8.63 21.67 9.46
N GLU A 73 8.90 20.57 8.77
CA GLU A 73 9.52 20.65 7.44
C GLU A 73 8.55 21.20 6.38
N TRP A 74 7.28 20.81 6.43
CA TRP A 74 6.23 21.36 5.56
C TRP A 74 6.11 22.88 5.69
N LYS A 75 6.16 23.43 6.91
CA LYS A 75 6.17 24.90 7.13
C LYS A 75 7.32 25.62 6.41
N LYS A 76 8.45 24.94 6.20
CA LYS A 76 9.57 25.49 5.40
C LYS A 76 9.28 25.34 3.91
N LYS A 77 8.92 24.13 3.45
CA LYS A 77 8.67 23.83 2.03
C LYS A 77 7.51 24.65 1.45
N LYS A 78 6.43 24.87 2.22
CA LYS A 78 5.22 25.57 1.76
C LYS A 78 5.45 27.02 1.33
N LYS A 79 6.60 27.60 1.67
CA LYS A 79 7.03 28.94 1.23
C LYS A 79 7.52 28.95 -0.21
N THR A 80 7.96 27.81 -0.75
CA THR A 80 8.60 27.70 -2.06
C THR A 80 7.86 26.78 -3.01
N VAL A 81 7.15 25.76 -2.51
CA VAL A 81 6.36 24.86 -3.35
C VAL A 81 5.05 25.52 -3.80
N LYS A 82 4.64 25.24 -5.05
CA LYS A 82 3.30 25.58 -5.54
C LYS A 82 2.35 24.42 -5.25
N TYR A 83 1.13 24.74 -4.82
CA TYR A 83 0.07 23.78 -4.55
C TYR A 83 -1.30 24.37 -4.92
N PRO A 84 -2.31 23.55 -5.26
CA PRO A 84 -3.60 24.03 -5.76
C PRO A 84 -4.52 24.56 -4.66
N LYS A 85 -5.58 25.25 -5.06
CA LYS A 85 -6.72 25.56 -4.16
C LYS A 85 -7.28 24.25 -3.58
N GLY A 86 -7.61 24.28 -2.28
CA GLY A 86 -8.07 23.10 -1.54
C GLY A 86 -6.95 22.20 -1.01
N PHE A 87 -5.68 22.46 -1.36
CA PHE A 87 -4.54 21.83 -0.71
C PHE A 87 -4.23 22.55 0.62
N ASN A 88 -4.26 21.81 1.73
CA ASN A 88 -4.14 22.35 3.08
C ASN A 88 -2.87 21.81 3.78
N ASP A 89 -2.64 22.22 5.03
CA ASP A 89 -1.44 21.81 5.77
C ASP A 89 -1.41 20.32 6.11
N TYR A 90 -2.56 19.62 6.21
CA TYR A 90 -2.59 18.15 6.38
C TYR A 90 -2.11 17.44 5.11
N HIS A 91 -2.55 17.90 3.93
CA HIS A 91 -2.10 17.37 2.64
C HIS A 91 -0.58 17.52 2.47
N GLY A 92 -0.06 18.71 2.74
CA GLY A 92 1.38 18.99 2.64
C GLY A 92 2.19 18.15 3.62
N THR A 93 1.77 18.11 4.89
CA THR A 93 2.41 17.31 5.93
C THR A 93 2.43 15.82 5.58
N ALA A 94 1.32 15.26 5.07
CA ALA A 94 1.26 13.85 4.70
C ALA A 94 2.27 13.50 3.60
N VAL A 95 2.41 14.35 2.57
CA VAL A 95 3.40 14.14 1.50
C VAL A 95 4.82 14.23 2.06
N VAL A 96 5.12 15.24 2.88
CA VAL A 96 6.45 15.39 3.51
C VAL A 96 6.78 14.17 4.37
N ALA A 97 5.87 13.77 5.26
CA ALA A 97 6.01 12.61 6.13
C ALA A 97 6.30 11.33 5.34
N TYR A 98 5.63 11.16 4.20
CA TYR A 98 5.84 10.00 3.34
C TYR A 98 7.29 9.87 2.82
N THR A 99 7.96 11.00 2.56
CA THR A 99 9.35 11.01 2.04
C THR A 99 10.43 10.74 3.09
N ASN A 100 10.04 10.55 4.36
CA ASN A 100 10.97 10.16 5.41
C ASN A 100 11.22 8.64 5.35
N HIS A 101 12.45 8.19 5.62
CA HIS A 101 12.86 6.77 5.51
C HIS A 101 12.15 5.81 6.47
N SER A 102 11.35 6.33 7.42
CA SER A 102 10.62 5.54 8.42
C SER A 102 9.25 4.97 7.97
N VAL A 103 8.85 5.12 6.70
CA VAL A 103 7.52 4.67 6.22
C VAL A 103 7.37 3.17 5.89
N THR A 104 8.37 2.32 6.11
CA THR A 104 8.27 0.87 5.80
C THR A 104 7.05 0.20 6.45
N ASN A 105 6.70 0.59 7.68
CA ASN A 105 5.54 0.05 8.38
C ASN A 105 4.21 0.48 7.75
N PHE A 106 4.16 1.66 7.13
CA PHE A 106 2.98 2.12 6.40
C PHE A 106 2.75 1.29 5.13
N HIS A 107 3.80 1.03 4.33
CA HIS A 107 3.68 0.21 3.12
C HIS A 107 3.18 -1.21 3.44
N THR A 108 3.68 -1.83 4.51
CA THR A 108 3.19 -3.14 4.95
C THR A 108 1.76 -3.08 5.45
N ALA A 109 1.41 -2.09 6.28
CA ALA A 109 0.03 -1.94 6.78
C ALA A 109 -0.99 -1.75 5.63
N VAL A 110 -0.63 -1.00 4.59
CA VAL A 110 -1.47 -0.83 3.39
C VAL A 110 -1.59 -2.15 2.64
N ARG A 111 -0.47 -2.80 2.32
CA ARG A 111 -0.42 -4.04 1.53
C ARG A 111 -1.15 -5.22 2.18
N GLU A 112 -1.18 -5.27 3.51
CA GLU A 112 -1.77 -6.38 4.28
C GLU A 112 -3.10 -6.05 4.93
N PHE A 113 -3.71 -4.91 4.59
CA PHE A 113 -4.92 -4.40 5.22
C PHE A 113 -6.02 -5.45 5.37
N LYS A 114 -6.35 -6.17 4.28
CA LYS A 114 -7.43 -7.17 4.29
C LYS A 114 -7.19 -8.30 5.29
N LYS A 115 -5.91 -8.63 5.59
CA LYS A 115 -5.55 -9.68 6.55
C LYS A 115 -5.88 -9.29 7.99
N ASN A 116 -5.73 -8.00 8.32
CA ASN A 116 -6.00 -7.50 9.67
C ASN A 116 -6.42 -6.01 9.65
N PRO A 117 -7.65 -5.68 9.23
CA PRO A 117 -8.09 -4.30 9.09
C PRO A 117 -8.19 -3.57 10.44
N GLY A 118 -8.34 -4.30 11.55
CA GLY A 118 -8.39 -3.74 12.90
C GLY A 118 -7.06 -3.12 13.35
N ASN A 119 -5.93 -3.59 12.80
CA ASN A 119 -4.58 -3.09 13.10
C ASN A 119 -4.11 -1.98 12.13
N PHE A 120 -5.03 -1.41 11.32
CA PHE A 120 -4.70 -0.32 10.41
C PHE A 120 -4.77 1.04 11.12
N HIS A 121 -3.61 1.49 11.61
CA HIS A 121 -3.42 2.76 12.33
C HIS A 121 -2.81 3.84 11.44
N TYR A 122 -3.33 3.96 10.22
CA TYR A 122 -2.96 4.96 9.21
C TYR A 122 -4.19 5.45 8.43
N LYS A 123 -5.38 5.45 9.04
CA LYS A 123 -6.66 5.77 8.39
C LYS A 123 -6.64 7.18 7.78
N ALA A 124 -6.34 8.19 8.59
CA ALA A 124 -6.28 9.57 8.14
C ALA A 124 -5.00 9.86 7.35
N PHE A 125 -3.89 9.23 7.72
CA PHE A 125 -2.63 9.38 6.98
C PHE A 125 -2.79 8.93 5.52
N HIS A 126 -3.40 7.76 5.30
CA HIS A 126 -3.73 7.26 3.97
C HIS A 126 -4.64 8.23 3.22
N TYR A 127 -5.70 8.74 3.88
CA TYR A 127 -6.60 9.71 3.29
C TYR A 127 -5.88 10.97 2.81
N TYR A 128 -5.16 11.65 3.70
CA TYR A 128 -4.49 12.90 3.38
C TYR A 128 -3.42 12.71 2.29
N LEU A 129 -2.71 11.57 2.28
CA LEU A 129 -1.74 11.26 1.24
C LEU A 129 -2.42 11.03 -0.11
N THR A 130 -3.48 10.20 -0.17
CA THR A 130 -4.26 9.99 -1.39
C THR A 130 -4.83 11.31 -1.91
N ARG A 131 -5.45 12.10 -1.03
CA ARG A 131 -6.09 13.37 -1.41
C ARG A 131 -5.08 14.40 -1.89
N ALA A 132 -3.91 14.48 -1.24
CA ALA A 132 -2.81 15.33 -1.67
C ALA A 132 -2.36 15.01 -3.11
N LEU A 133 -2.19 13.72 -3.44
CA LEU A 133 -1.80 13.30 -4.78
C LEU A 133 -2.88 13.63 -5.82
N GLN A 134 -4.16 13.39 -5.51
CA GLN A 134 -5.27 13.74 -6.40
C GLN A 134 -5.30 15.25 -6.71
N LEU A 135 -5.14 16.09 -5.68
CA LEU A 135 -5.13 17.54 -5.83
C LEU A 135 -3.94 18.01 -6.68
N LEU A 136 -2.73 17.54 -6.39
CA LEU A 136 -1.52 17.91 -7.13
C LEU A 136 -1.59 17.42 -8.58
N ARG A 137 -2.14 16.24 -8.82
CA ARG A 137 -2.33 15.69 -10.17
C ARG A 137 -3.25 16.55 -11.04
N ASN A 138 -4.23 17.25 -10.45
CA ASN A 138 -5.09 18.15 -11.20
C ASN A 138 -4.35 19.38 -11.77
N GLN A 139 -3.19 19.73 -11.23
CA GLN A 139 -2.36 20.81 -11.78
C GLN A 139 -1.53 20.38 -12.99
N ASN A 140 -1.17 19.10 -13.07
CA ASN A 140 -0.40 18.56 -14.18
C ASN A 140 -0.82 17.12 -14.44
N ARG A 141 -1.41 16.87 -15.62
CA ARG A 141 -1.88 15.56 -16.10
C ARG A 141 -0.88 14.84 -17.02
N SER A 142 0.38 15.24 -17.03
CA SER A 142 1.44 14.58 -17.84
C SER A 142 1.80 13.20 -17.30
N CYS A 143 2.02 12.22 -18.17
CA CYS A 143 2.59 10.94 -17.74
C CYS A 143 4.12 11.05 -17.64
N TYR A 144 4.72 10.25 -16.77
CA TYR A 144 6.15 10.25 -16.52
C TYR A 144 6.76 8.88 -16.80
N LYS A 145 7.99 8.88 -17.30
CA LYS A 145 8.88 7.71 -17.26
C LYS A 145 9.74 7.82 -15.99
N VAL A 146 9.64 6.84 -15.11
CA VAL A 146 10.28 6.83 -13.80
C VAL A 146 10.87 5.44 -13.51
N TYR A 147 11.71 5.36 -12.49
CA TYR A 147 12.44 4.17 -12.13
C TYR A 147 12.29 3.88 -10.64
N ARG A 148 12.18 2.61 -10.26
CA ARG A 148 12.14 2.18 -8.86
C ARG A 148 13.04 0.97 -8.69
N GLY A 149 14.02 1.06 -7.79
CA GLY A 149 14.79 -0.10 -7.36
C GLY A 149 14.20 -0.72 -6.12
N SER A 150 14.25 -2.04 -6.04
CA SER A 150 13.93 -2.81 -4.85
C SER A 150 14.99 -3.86 -4.63
N LYS A 151 15.40 -4.06 -3.37
CA LYS A 151 16.28 -5.17 -3.00
C LYS A 151 15.62 -6.54 -3.15
N ASN A 152 14.29 -6.58 -3.18
CA ASN A 152 13.54 -7.82 -3.36
C ASN A 152 13.53 -8.20 -4.84
N LYS A 153 13.61 -9.52 -5.07
CA LYS A 153 13.31 -10.12 -6.37
C LYS A 153 11.81 -10.26 -6.56
N PHE A 154 11.34 -9.96 -7.76
CA PHE A 154 9.94 -10.11 -8.14
C PHE A 154 9.79 -11.17 -9.23
N HIS A 155 8.72 -11.94 -9.12
CA HIS A 155 8.33 -12.87 -10.17
C HIS A 155 7.07 -12.35 -10.86
N TYR A 156 7.06 -12.45 -12.19
CA TYR A 156 5.90 -12.15 -13.00
C TYR A 156 5.42 -13.45 -13.66
N SER A 157 4.25 -13.92 -13.22
CA SER A 157 3.65 -15.17 -13.69
C SER A 157 2.84 -15.02 -14.98
N GLY A 158 2.92 -13.87 -15.66
CA GLY A 158 2.10 -13.57 -16.85
C GLY A 158 0.73 -12.94 -16.53
N ASN A 159 0.52 -12.47 -15.30
CA ASN A 159 -0.70 -11.76 -14.89
C ASN A 159 -0.99 -10.57 -15.81
N ARG A 160 -2.20 -10.50 -16.40
CA ARG A 160 -2.54 -9.43 -17.34
C ARG A 160 -2.38 -8.02 -16.76
N PHE A 161 -2.68 -7.88 -15.47
CA PHE A 161 -2.65 -6.61 -14.75
C PHE A 161 -1.79 -6.73 -13.49
N VAL A 162 -1.00 -5.69 -13.21
CA VAL A 162 -0.16 -5.59 -12.02
C VAL A 162 -0.42 -4.27 -11.29
N ARG A 163 -0.37 -4.33 -9.96
CA ARG A 163 -0.50 -3.18 -9.06
C ARG A 163 0.44 -3.34 -7.87
N PHE A 164 1.03 -2.25 -7.38
CA PHE A 164 2.00 -2.33 -6.27
C PHE A 164 1.36 -2.69 -4.92
N GLY A 165 0.07 -2.42 -4.71
CA GLY A 165 -0.59 -2.70 -3.43
C GLY A 165 -0.19 -1.79 -2.28
N HIS A 166 0.56 -0.72 -2.57
CA HIS A 166 0.87 0.37 -1.68
C HIS A 166 1.30 1.58 -2.52
N PHE A 167 1.55 2.73 -1.90
CA PHE A 167 2.08 3.90 -2.60
C PHE A 167 3.49 3.60 -3.14
N GLY A 168 3.71 3.83 -4.43
CA GLY A 168 4.95 3.50 -5.12
C GLY A 168 5.89 4.70 -5.22
N SER A 169 6.92 4.76 -4.37
CA SER A 169 8.03 5.71 -4.59
C SER A 169 8.85 5.31 -5.81
N SER A 170 9.11 6.28 -6.67
CA SER A 170 9.94 6.14 -7.87
C SER A 170 10.75 7.42 -8.09
N SER A 171 11.71 7.40 -9.01
CA SER A 171 12.58 8.53 -9.31
C SER A 171 12.61 8.79 -10.82
N PHE A 172 12.69 10.07 -11.22
CA PHE A 172 13.08 10.41 -12.58
C PHE A 172 14.51 9.96 -12.93
N ASN A 173 15.36 9.76 -11.93
CA ASN A 173 16.76 9.40 -12.11
C ASN A 173 16.97 7.88 -11.92
N LYS A 174 17.29 7.19 -13.02
CA LYS A 174 17.58 5.74 -13.00
C LYS A 174 18.70 5.37 -12.02
N LYS A 175 19.76 6.18 -11.91
CA LYS A 175 20.88 5.91 -10.97
C LYS A 175 20.45 5.97 -9.51
N VAL A 176 19.54 6.90 -9.18
CA VAL A 176 18.96 6.96 -7.82
C VAL A 176 18.18 5.68 -7.53
N ALA A 177 17.35 5.23 -8.48
CA ALA A 177 16.60 3.98 -8.35
C ALA A 177 17.51 2.75 -8.23
N GLU A 178 18.53 2.62 -9.06
CA GLU A 178 19.53 1.53 -9.00
C GLU A 178 20.19 1.44 -7.63
N GLY A 179 20.50 2.58 -6.99
CA GLY A 179 21.03 2.62 -5.63
C GLY A 179 20.12 1.98 -4.57
N PHE A 180 18.80 1.99 -4.77
CA PHE A 180 17.85 1.28 -3.90
C PHE A 180 17.70 -0.20 -4.23
N GLY A 181 17.95 -0.59 -5.48
CA GLY A 181 17.88 -1.99 -5.93
C GLY A 181 19.05 -2.84 -5.46
N GLY A 182 20.24 -2.26 -5.33
CA GLY A 182 21.46 -3.03 -5.05
C GLY A 182 21.89 -3.90 -6.25
N THR A 183 22.83 -4.81 -6.03
CA THR A 183 23.44 -5.63 -7.09
C THR A 183 22.51 -6.74 -7.61
N THR A 184 21.73 -7.34 -6.72
CA THR A 184 20.88 -8.51 -7.01
C THR A 184 19.39 -8.21 -6.99
N GLY A 185 18.97 -6.95 -6.83
CA GLY A 185 17.55 -6.60 -6.73
C GLY A 185 16.78 -6.64 -8.05
N THR A 186 15.65 -5.94 -8.05
CA THR A 186 14.83 -5.66 -9.23
C THR A 186 14.80 -4.17 -9.50
N LEU A 187 15.00 -3.80 -10.76
CA LEU A 187 14.78 -2.45 -11.27
C LEU A 187 13.48 -2.40 -12.07
N PHE A 188 12.54 -1.58 -11.64
CA PHE A 188 11.33 -1.28 -12.39
C PHE A 188 11.55 -0.05 -13.28
N THR A 189 11.23 -0.17 -14.56
CA THR A 189 11.05 0.95 -15.48
C THR A 189 9.54 1.17 -15.69
N ILE A 190 9.03 2.30 -15.23
CA ILE A 190 7.59 2.53 -15.06
C ILE A 190 7.17 3.72 -15.91
N LYS A 191 6.11 3.57 -16.69
CA LYS A 191 5.32 4.70 -17.20
C LYS A 191 4.16 4.90 -16.24
N THR A 192 4.07 6.07 -15.60
CA THR A 192 2.98 6.40 -14.67
C THR A 192 2.19 7.59 -15.20
N CYS A 193 0.86 7.54 -15.11
CA CYS A 193 -0.06 8.61 -15.49
C CYS A 193 -0.92 9.09 -14.30
N LEU A 194 -0.72 8.55 -13.10
CA LEU A 194 -1.27 9.03 -11.85
C LEU A 194 -0.19 9.48 -10.87
N GLY A 195 1.07 9.15 -11.15
CA GLY A 195 2.21 9.59 -10.36
C GLY A 195 2.37 11.11 -10.31
N VAL A 196 2.77 11.62 -9.15
CA VAL A 196 2.96 13.05 -8.89
C VAL A 196 4.42 13.31 -8.56
N ASN A 197 5.01 14.32 -9.21
CA ASN A 197 6.34 14.80 -8.82
C ASN A 197 6.27 15.48 -7.45
N ILE A 198 6.82 14.82 -6.43
CA ILE A 198 6.85 15.32 -5.04
C ILE A 198 8.23 15.79 -4.61
N SER A 199 9.16 15.97 -5.56
CA SER A 199 10.55 16.39 -5.27
C SER A 199 10.61 17.68 -4.43
N GLY A 200 9.68 18.63 -4.64
CA GLY A 200 9.62 19.88 -3.88
C GLY A 200 9.16 19.71 -2.43
N PHE A 201 8.43 18.64 -2.14
CA PHE A 201 7.94 18.31 -0.80
C PHE A 201 8.95 17.44 -0.03
N SER A 202 9.81 16.69 -0.74
CA SER A 202 10.67 15.68 -0.14
C SER A 202 11.73 16.25 0.82
N TYR A 203 12.08 15.46 1.85
CA TYR A 203 13.30 15.66 2.63
C TYR A 203 14.57 15.54 1.78
N ARG A 204 14.49 14.84 0.65
CA ARG A 204 15.59 14.56 -0.27
C ARG A 204 15.25 14.96 -1.71
N PRO A 205 15.16 16.26 -2.03
CA PRO A 205 14.77 16.75 -3.36
C PRO A 205 15.68 16.24 -4.51
N GLU A 206 16.92 15.88 -4.20
CA GLU A 206 17.89 15.28 -5.11
C GLU A 206 17.48 13.89 -5.62
N GLN A 207 16.61 13.18 -4.88
CA GLN A 207 16.07 11.89 -5.32
C GLN A 207 15.07 12.00 -6.47
N LYS A 208 14.62 13.23 -6.81
CA LYS A 208 13.69 13.49 -7.91
C LYS A 208 12.45 12.59 -7.85
N GLU A 209 11.87 12.49 -6.66
CA GLU A 209 10.84 11.52 -6.33
C GLU A 209 9.51 11.81 -7.06
N VAL A 210 8.96 10.76 -7.65
CA VAL A 210 7.59 10.69 -8.16
C VAL A 210 6.85 9.64 -7.35
N LEU A 211 5.75 10.06 -6.72
CA LEU A 211 4.92 9.18 -5.91
C LEU A 211 3.70 8.71 -6.69
N ILE A 212 3.57 7.39 -6.81
CA ILE A 212 2.51 6.71 -7.53
C ILE A 212 1.44 6.26 -6.53
N PRO A 213 0.14 6.57 -6.75
CA PRO A 213 -0.92 6.14 -5.85
C PRO A 213 -1.15 4.62 -5.92
N VAL A 214 -1.77 4.06 -4.87
CA VAL A 214 -2.00 2.62 -4.70
C VAL A 214 -2.79 1.99 -5.86
N TYR A 215 -3.69 2.77 -6.48
CA TYR A 215 -4.69 2.33 -7.45
C TYR A 215 -4.26 2.48 -8.93
N GLU A 216 -3.01 2.82 -9.23
CA GLU A 216 -2.52 2.74 -10.61
C GLU A 216 -2.25 1.29 -11.00
N VAL A 217 -2.80 0.86 -12.13
CA VAL A 217 -2.68 -0.51 -12.65
C VAL A 217 -1.88 -0.49 -13.94
N TYR A 218 -1.08 -1.52 -14.17
CA TYR A 218 -0.24 -1.66 -15.35
C TYR A 218 -0.62 -2.89 -16.16
N GLU A 219 -0.85 -2.69 -17.45
CA GLU A 219 -0.98 -3.75 -18.46
C GLU A 219 0.33 -3.96 -19.21
N ASN A 220 0.42 -5.09 -19.92
CA ASN A 220 1.55 -5.45 -20.79
C ASN A 220 2.90 -5.43 -20.05
N VAL A 221 2.91 -5.99 -18.84
CA VAL A 221 4.12 -6.12 -18.04
C VAL A 221 5.08 -7.08 -18.74
N SER A 222 6.35 -6.68 -18.83
CA SER A 222 7.39 -7.53 -19.41
C SER A 222 8.60 -7.61 -18.48
N VAL A 223 9.21 -8.78 -18.43
CA VAL A 223 10.44 -9.02 -17.68
C VAL A 223 11.58 -9.17 -18.66
N ASN A 224 12.56 -8.28 -18.57
CA ASN A 224 13.83 -8.44 -19.25
C ASN A 224 14.76 -9.16 -18.29
N ALA A 225 15.00 -10.46 -18.54
CA ALA A 225 16.09 -11.18 -17.90
C ALA A 225 17.40 -10.57 -18.39
N SER A 226 17.96 -9.64 -17.61
CA SER A 226 19.26 -9.07 -17.94
C SER A 226 20.35 -10.13 -17.75
N SER A 227 21.46 -10.01 -18.48
CA SER A 227 22.65 -10.85 -18.25
C SER A 227 23.39 -10.50 -16.94
N LYS A 228 22.87 -9.54 -16.15
CA LYS A 228 23.36 -9.15 -14.83
C LYS A 228 22.48 -9.81 -13.77
N GLU A 229 23.01 -9.96 -12.56
CA GLU A 229 22.29 -10.55 -11.41
C GLU A 229 21.03 -9.77 -10.98
N SER A 230 20.67 -8.64 -11.62
CA SER A 230 19.47 -7.85 -11.36
C SER A 230 18.38 -8.04 -12.44
N ASP A 231 17.13 -8.11 -12.00
CA ASP A 231 15.97 -8.30 -12.89
C ASP A 231 15.46 -6.91 -13.32
N GLU A 232 15.14 -6.72 -14.61
CA GLU A 232 14.48 -5.49 -15.07
C GLU A 232 13.03 -5.78 -15.44
N ILE A 233 12.08 -5.06 -14.82
CA ILE A 233 10.64 -5.21 -15.06
C ILE A 233 10.10 -3.91 -15.64
N LEU A 234 9.38 -4.01 -16.75
CA LEU A 234 8.77 -2.88 -17.43
C LEU A 234 7.27 -2.83 -17.14
N LEU A 235 6.79 -1.65 -16.77
CA LEU A 235 5.37 -1.34 -16.50
C LEU A 235 4.92 -0.20 -17.45
N PRO A 236 4.54 -0.49 -18.71
CA PRO A 236 4.42 0.53 -19.76
C PRO A 236 3.02 1.12 -19.96
N SER A 237 1.95 0.41 -19.59
CA SER A 237 0.56 0.79 -19.89
C SER A 237 -0.22 1.10 -18.61
N PRO A 238 -0.05 2.30 -18.01
CA PRO A 238 -0.76 2.68 -16.80
C PRO A 238 -2.22 3.05 -17.09
N THR A 239 -3.11 2.60 -16.22
CA THR A 239 -4.51 3.04 -16.16
C THR A 239 -4.91 3.33 -14.72
N ARG A 240 -5.98 4.10 -14.53
CA ARG A 240 -6.63 4.25 -13.23
C ARG A 240 -7.45 2.98 -12.98
N GLY A 241 -7.02 2.15 -12.04
CA GLY A 241 -7.74 0.94 -11.67
C GLY A 241 -8.94 1.23 -10.78
N GLU A 242 -9.92 0.34 -10.82
CA GLU A 242 -10.96 0.27 -9.79
C GLU A 242 -10.35 -0.23 -8.48
N SER A 243 -10.78 0.34 -7.36
CA SER A 243 -10.33 -0.05 -6.01
C SER A 243 -11.25 -1.09 -5.38
N TYR A 244 -10.69 -1.98 -4.56
CA TYR A 244 -11.46 -2.91 -3.75
C TYR A 244 -12.18 -2.22 -2.59
N TYR A 245 -11.64 -1.09 -2.12
CA TYR A 245 -12.24 -0.26 -1.08
C TYR A 245 -12.61 1.11 -1.63
N ASN A 246 -13.75 1.64 -1.18
CA ASN A 246 -14.13 3.03 -1.41
C ASN A 246 -14.81 3.60 -0.17
N CYS A 247 -14.35 4.77 0.29
CA CYS A 247 -14.93 5.52 1.38
C CYS A 247 -15.06 4.74 2.71
N PHE A 248 -14.14 3.80 2.96
CA PHE A 248 -14.25 2.80 4.01
C PHE A 248 -14.37 3.42 5.42
N TYR A 249 -13.70 4.56 5.65
CA TYR A 249 -13.71 5.26 6.94
C TYR A 249 -14.59 6.51 6.99
N SER A 250 -15.30 6.85 5.91
CA SER A 250 -16.13 8.06 5.82
C SER A 250 -17.29 8.08 6.83
N GLY A 251 -17.84 6.91 7.18
CA GLY A 251 -19.05 6.80 8.01
C GLY A 251 -20.35 6.97 7.21
N SER A 252 -20.25 7.33 5.94
CA SER A 252 -21.35 7.42 4.99
C SER A 252 -21.65 5.99 4.53
N THR A 253 -22.70 5.39 5.09
CA THR A 253 -23.15 4.04 4.73
C THR A 253 -23.79 4.04 3.34
N ASN A 254 -23.00 4.25 2.29
CA ASN A 254 -23.35 3.65 1.01
C ASN A 254 -22.98 2.18 1.12
N LYS A 255 -24.02 1.34 1.24
CA LYS A 255 -23.95 -0.12 1.15
C LYS A 255 -23.34 -0.49 -0.21
N SER A 256 -22.02 -0.45 -0.34
CA SER A 256 -21.34 -1.12 -1.44
C SER A 256 -21.41 -2.61 -1.16
N HIS A 257 -21.82 -3.35 -2.19
CA HIS A 257 -22.02 -4.79 -2.19
C HIS A 257 -20.82 -5.52 -1.60
N PHE A 258 -20.93 -5.94 -0.34
CA PHE A 258 -20.30 -7.18 0.09
C PHE A 258 -21.00 -8.29 -0.70
N SER A 259 -20.47 -8.64 -1.87
CA SER A 259 -20.76 -9.93 -2.48
C SER A 259 -20.10 -11.01 -1.63
N SER A 260 -20.70 -11.27 -0.46
CA SER A 260 -20.43 -12.45 0.34
C SER A 260 -21.10 -13.62 -0.38
N SER A 261 -20.37 -14.26 -1.29
CA SER A 261 -20.70 -15.62 -1.72
C SER A 261 -20.33 -16.57 -0.57
N ALA A 262 -21.10 -16.50 0.51
CA ALA A 262 -21.14 -17.49 1.56
C ALA A 262 -22.62 -17.81 1.79
N THR A 263 -23.13 -18.75 1.01
CA THR A 263 -24.36 -19.47 1.30
C THR A 263 -24.21 -20.15 2.66
N LEU A 264 -24.62 -19.46 3.73
CA LEU A 264 -24.95 -20.10 5.00
C LEU A 264 -26.30 -20.81 4.78
N LEU A 265 -26.26 -22.10 4.50
CA LEU A 265 -27.41 -22.98 4.67
C LEU A 265 -27.71 -23.08 6.17
N LEU A 266 -28.58 -22.20 6.66
CA LEU A 266 -29.27 -22.40 7.94
C LEU A 266 -30.31 -23.51 7.71
N VAL A 267 -29.94 -24.74 8.01
CA VAL A 267 -30.90 -25.84 8.19
C VAL A 267 -31.66 -25.56 9.49
N VAL A 268 -32.82 -24.93 9.37
CA VAL A 268 -33.80 -24.84 10.45
C VAL A 268 -34.50 -26.18 10.50
N LEU A 269 -34.16 -27.03 11.48
CA LEU A 269 -34.99 -28.17 11.86
C LEU A 269 -36.17 -27.64 12.68
N PRO A 270 -37.44 -27.74 12.22
CA PRO A 270 -38.58 -27.47 13.08
C PRO A 270 -38.75 -28.69 14.00
N GLY A 271 -38.64 -28.45 15.31
CA GLY A 271 -38.96 -29.43 16.33
C GLY A 271 -40.40 -29.92 16.18
N LEU A 272 -40.57 -31.23 16.03
CA LEU A 272 -41.86 -31.89 16.14
C LEU A 272 -42.25 -31.89 17.62
N LEU A 273 -43.15 -31.00 18.01
CA LEU A 273 -43.85 -31.06 19.29
C LEU A 273 -45.33 -31.38 19.03
N VAL A 274 -45.67 -32.62 19.38
CA VAL A 274 -46.89 -33.04 20.08
C VAL A 274 -48.23 -32.52 19.53
N GLN A 275 -49.00 -33.43 18.93
CA GLN A 275 -50.45 -33.41 19.01
C GLN A 275 -50.93 -34.62 19.81
N LEU A 276 -51.45 -34.34 21.00
CA LEU A 276 -52.38 -35.19 21.75
C LEU A 276 -53.67 -35.32 20.93
N LEU A 277 -54.27 -36.52 20.91
CA LEU A 277 -55.66 -36.74 21.30
C LEU A 277 -55.97 -38.25 21.43
N PRO A 278 -56.85 -38.66 22.37
CA PRO A 278 -57.14 -40.04 22.73
C PRO A 278 -58.39 -40.59 22.03
N LEU A 279 -58.53 -41.92 21.94
CA LEU A 279 -59.79 -42.68 21.85
C LEU A 279 -59.40 -44.17 22.07
N ALA A 280 -59.77 -44.81 23.18
CA ALA A 280 -61.10 -45.34 23.54
C ALA A 280 -61.21 -46.84 23.17
N GLU A 281 -61.38 -47.66 24.23
CA GLU A 281 -62.16 -48.89 24.34
C GLU A 281 -62.32 -49.80 23.09
N LEU A 282 -61.64 -50.95 23.04
CA LEU A 282 -62.18 -52.30 23.37
C LEU A 282 -61.04 -53.33 23.32
#